data_AF-A0AAE1MCR9-F1
#
_entry.id   AF-A0AAE1MCR9-F1
#
_cell.length_a   1.000
_cell.length_b   1.000
_cell.length_c   1.000
_cell.angle_alpha   90.00
_cell.angle_beta   90.00
_cell.angle_gamma   90.00
#
_symmetry.space_group_name_H-M   'P 1'
#
loop_
_entity.id
_entity.type
_entity.pdbx_description
1 polymer ?
#
loop_
_entity_poly.entity_id
_entity_poly.type
_entity_poly.pdbx_seq_one_letter_code
_entity_poly.pdbx_strand_id
1 'polypeptide(L)'
;MDPRLVKSAQLGDTDALNELLEGDPLILNRVALSQIAETPLHIATLARKANYVRKLLRLKPCFAEELNKDGFTALHIVAATGHREIVRELLSLKLGTNLCLLKGQFGLNPLHHVAIRGRVGVIQELASFCPDAAKQVTTAQGETALHLAVKNHQLEAVRVLVKLCGEDVEIMSLKDKDGRTALEIAIATKQLQVSRSS
;
A
#
# COMPACT_ATOMS: atom_id res chain seq x y z
N MET A 1 16.53 -17.52 2.43
CA MET A 1 16.42 -17.26 0.98
C MET A 1 17.81 -17.39 0.35
N ASP A 2 17.92 -17.91 -0.88
CA ASP A 2 19.22 -17.98 -1.60
C ASP A 2 19.85 -16.57 -1.70
N PRO A 3 21.11 -16.36 -1.26
CA PRO A 3 21.78 -15.06 -1.32
C PRO A 3 21.87 -14.46 -2.73
N ARG A 4 21.96 -15.29 -3.78
CA ARG A 4 22.00 -14.84 -5.17
C ARG A 4 20.64 -14.27 -5.60
N LEU A 5 19.54 -14.87 -5.15
CA LEU A 5 18.19 -14.36 -5.37
C LEU A 5 17.95 -13.04 -4.64
N VAL A 6 18.44 -12.93 -3.40
CA VAL A 6 18.44 -11.65 -2.65
C VAL A 6 19.19 -10.58 -3.44
N LYS A 7 20.41 -10.88 -3.91
CA LYS A 7 21.25 -9.92 -4.62
C LYS A 7 20.67 -9.52 -5.97
N SER A 8 20.12 -10.45 -6.74
CA SER A 8 19.46 -10.12 -8.02
C SER A 8 18.24 -9.22 -7.79
N ALA A 9 17.44 -9.47 -6.76
CA ALA A 9 16.31 -8.61 -6.39
C ALA A 9 16.74 -7.21 -5.95
N GLN A 10 17.80 -7.09 -5.15
CA GLN A 10 18.37 -5.81 -4.73
C GLN A 10 18.89 -4.98 -5.90
N LEU A 11 19.58 -5.63 -6.86
CA LEU A 11 20.13 -4.98 -8.03
C LEU A 11 19.08 -4.71 -9.11
N GLY A 12 18.00 -5.49 -9.11
CA GLY A 12 16.99 -5.50 -10.17
C GLY A 12 17.45 -6.27 -11.41
N ASP A 13 18.38 -7.21 -11.22
CA ASP A 13 19.00 -7.99 -12.29
C ASP A 13 18.07 -9.13 -12.73
N THR A 14 17.36 -8.91 -13.82
CA THR A 14 16.42 -9.88 -14.37
C THR A 14 17.08 -11.04 -15.09
N ASP A 15 18.35 -10.90 -15.47
CA ASP A 15 19.11 -11.92 -16.19
C ASP A 15 19.67 -12.92 -15.19
N ALA A 16 20.26 -12.43 -14.09
CA ALA A 16 20.62 -13.28 -12.95
C ALA A 16 19.41 -14.02 -12.37
N LEU A 17 18.22 -13.42 -12.37
CA LEU A 17 16.99 -14.13 -11.98
C LEU A 17 16.67 -15.28 -12.96
N ASN A 18 16.85 -15.09 -14.27
CA ASN A 18 16.62 -16.16 -15.25
C ASN A 18 17.62 -17.30 -15.08
N GLU A 19 18.91 -16.98 -14.95
CA GLU A 19 19.96 -17.98 -14.75
C GLU A 19 19.69 -18.82 -13.48
N LEU A 20 19.23 -18.18 -12.41
CA LEU A 20 18.83 -18.89 -11.19
C LEU A 20 17.63 -19.80 -11.41
N LEU A 21 16.65 -19.40 -12.22
CA LEU A 21 15.48 -20.20 -12.56
C LEU A 21 15.81 -21.36 -13.50
N GLU A 22 16.76 -21.18 -14.41
CA GLU A 22 17.26 -22.25 -15.29
C GLU A 22 17.99 -23.31 -14.47
N GLY A 23 18.82 -22.90 -13.50
CA GLY A 23 19.52 -23.81 -12.61
C GLY A 23 18.62 -24.43 -11.53
N ASP A 24 17.60 -23.72 -11.07
CA ASP A 24 16.64 -24.19 -10.06
C ASP A 24 15.23 -23.62 -10.30
N PRO A 25 14.39 -24.30 -11.12
CA PRO A 25 13.06 -23.81 -11.46
C PRO A 25 12.11 -23.66 -10.27
N LEU A 26 12.41 -24.32 -9.14
CA LEU A 26 11.59 -24.32 -7.94
C LEU A 26 12.04 -23.28 -6.91
N ILE A 27 13.07 -22.48 -7.17
CA ILE A 27 13.63 -21.52 -6.20
C ILE A 27 12.57 -20.57 -5.64
N LEU A 28 11.68 -20.04 -6.49
CA LEU A 28 10.59 -19.15 -6.06
C LEU A 28 9.46 -19.90 -5.33
N ASN A 29 9.21 -21.16 -5.69
CA ASN A 29 8.22 -21.99 -5.01
C ASN A 29 8.64 -22.29 -3.57
N ARG A 30 9.92 -22.59 -3.34
CA ARG A 30 10.46 -22.80 -2.00
C ARG A 30 10.34 -21.53 -1.16
N VAL A 31 10.62 -20.36 -1.74
CA VAL A 31 10.44 -19.08 -1.06
C VAL A 31 8.96 -18.83 -0.70
N ALA A 32 8.02 -19.14 -1.59
CA ALA A 32 6.59 -18.98 -1.30
C ALA A 32 6.07 -19.93 -0.21
N LEU A 33 6.64 -21.14 -0.12
CA LEU A 33 6.25 -22.12 0.90
C LEU A 33 6.95 -21.89 2.24
N SER A 34 8.09 -21.22 2.22
CA SER A 34 8.79 -20.87 3.43
C SER A 34 8.13 -19.65 4.06
N GLN A 35 7.91 -19.67 5.37
CA GLN A 35 7.51 -18.49 6.16
C GLN A 35 8.68 -17.48 6.27
N ILE A 36 9.35 -17.18 5.16
CA ILE A 36 10.45 -16.21 5.11
C ILE A 36 9.82 -14.83 5.25
N ALA A 37 10.33 -14.10 6.24
CA ALA A 37 9.81 -12.81 6.62
C ALA A 37 10.06 -11.67 5.60
N GLU A 38 10.77 -11.94 4.50
CA GLU A 38 10.99 -10.94 3.43
C GLU A 38 11.20 -11.63 2.07
N THR A 39 10.22 -11.50 1.18
CA THR A 39 10.25 -12.08 -0.17
C THR A 39 11.12 -11.25 -1.13
N PRO A 40 11.57 -11.80 -2.28
CA PRO A 40 12.30 -11.04 -3.29
C PRO A 40 11.50 -9.86 -3.82
N LEU A 41 10.16 -9.92 -3.76
CA LEU A 41 9.29 -8.82 -4.16
C LEU A 41 9.43 -7.63 -3.21
N HIS A 42 9.44 -7.87 -1.89
CA HIS A 42 9.67 -6.82 -0.89
C HIS A 42 11.02 -6.13 -1.11
N ILE A 43 12.07 -6.93 -1.31
CA ILE A 43 13.43 -6.44 -1.56
C ILE A 43 13.49 -5.60 -2.84
N ALA A 44 12.97 -6.11 -3.96
CA ALA A 44 12.96 -5.39 -5.22
C ALA A 44 12.11 -4.11 -5.15
N THR A 45 11.03 -4.12 -4.36
CA THR A 45 10.17 -2.95 -4.14
C THR A 45 10.89 -1.87 -3.35
N LEU A 46 11.55 -2.23 -2.24
CA LEU A 46 12.39 -1.32 -1.46
C LEU A 46 13.54 -0.76 -2.29
N ALA A 47 14.16 -1.59 -3.14
CA ALA A 47 15.22 -1.19 -4.06
C ALA A 47 14.71 -0.46 -5.32
N ARG A 48 13.39 -0.26 -5.46
CA ARG A 48 12.73 0.46 -6.56
C ARG A 48 12.99 -0.14 -7.95
N LYS A 49 13.05 -1.46 -8.04
CA LYS A 49 13.39 -2.19 -9.27
C LYS A 49 12.12 -2.59 -10.02
N ALA A 50 11.49 -1.62 -10.70
CA ALA A 50 10.19 -1.82 -11.37
C ALA A 50 10.17 -3.00 -12.36
N ASN A 51 11.20 -3.14 -13.19
CA ASN A 51 11.30 -4.25 -14.15
C ASN A 51 11.39 -5.61 -13.45
N TYR A 52 12.15 -5.69 -12.36
CA TYR A 52 12.28 -6.90 -11.57
C TYR A 52 10.96 -7.24 -10.85
N VAL A 53 10.28 -6.24 -10.26
CA VAL A 53 8.95 -6.39 -9.66
C VAL A 53 7.96 -6.95 -10.67
N ARG A 54 7.86 -6.34 -11.86
CA ARG A 54 6.97 -6.80 -12.94
C ARG A 54 7.26 -8.24 -13.32
N LYS A 55 8.53 -8.59 -13.54
CA LYS A 55 8.94 -9.95 -13.93
C LYS A 55 8.61 -10.96 -12.83
N LEU A 56 8.94 -10.64 -11.58
CA LEU A 56 8.72 -11.52 -10.45
C LEU A 56 7.23 -11.81 -10.24
N LEU A 57 6.35 -10.81 -10.39
CA LEU A 57 4.91 -10.99 -10.26
C LEU A 57 4.30 -11.81 -11.40
N ARG A 58 4.86 -11.74 -12.61
CA ARG A 58 4.46 -12.63 -13.71
C ARG A 58 4.83 -14.08 -13.43
N LEU A 59 5.99 -14.31 -12.81
CA LEU A 59 6.47 -15.65 -12.46
C LEU A 59 5.78 -16.21 -11.22
N LYS A 60 5.52 -15.37 -10.22
CA LYS A 60 4.97 -15.78 -8.93
C LYS A 60 4.03 -14.71 -8.35
N PRO A 61 2.76 -14.66 -8.84
CA PRO A 61 1.74 -13.70 -8.43
C PRO A 61 1.50 -13.61 -6.91
N CYS A 62 1.54 -14.76 -6.21
CA CYS A 62 1.21 -14.83 -4.79
C CYS A 62 2.12 -13.96 -3.90
N PHE A 63 3.34 -13.63 -4.36
CA PHE A 63 4.23 -12.75 -3.60
C PHE A 63 3.64 -11.35 -3.35
N ALA A 64 2.68 -10.90 -4.14
CA ALA A 64 2.02 -9.61 -3.93
C ALA A 64 1.21 -9.53 -2.63
N GLU A 65 0.75 -10.68 -2.13
CA GLU A 65 -0.10 -10.80 -0.95
C GLU A 65 0.69 -11.08 0.33
N GLU A 66 1.93 -11.54 0.18
CA GLU A 66 2.80 -11.88 1.30
C GLU A 66 3.10 -10.65 2.16
N LEU A 67 3.08 -10.84 3.48
CA LEU A 67 3.49 -9.83 4.45
C LEU A 67 4.94 -10.06 4.83
N ASN A 68 5.73 -8.99 4.87
CA ASN A 68 7.06 -9.03 5.45
C ASN A 68 7.02 -9.09 7.00
N LYS A 69 8.19 -9.15 7.65
CA LYS A 69 8.35 -9.15 9.11
C LYS A 69 7.70 -7.97 9.83
N ASP A 70 7.56 -6.84 9.14
CA ASP A 70 6.96 -5.62 9.67
C ASP A 70 5.44 -5.60 9.43
N GLY A 71 4.89 -6.65 8.79
CA GLY A 71 3.47 -6.78 8.47
C GLY A 71 3.07 -5.99 7.24
N PHE A 72 3.95 -5.82 6.25
CA PHE A 72 3.65 -5.06 5.04
C PHE A 72 3.74 -5.90 3.78
N THR A 73 2.78 -5.75 2.87
CA THR A 73 2.93 -6.24 1.49
C THR A 73 3.79 -5.28 0.67
N ALA A 74 4.20 -5.71 -0.52
CA ALA A 74 4.88 -4.84 -1.49
C ALA A 74 4.09 -3.54 -1.77
N LEU A 75 2.75 -3.62 -1.87
CA LEU A 75 1.92 -2.43 -2.12
C LEU A 75 1.95 -1.44 -0.95
N HIS A 76 1.97 -1.92 0.30
CA HIS A 76 2.12 -1.05 1.48
C HIS A 76 3.45 -0.26 1.43
N ILE A 77 4.55 -0.96 1.13
CA ILE A 77 5.90 -0.38 1.08
C ILE A 77 6.01 0.71 0.00
N VAL A 78 5.62 0.37 -1.23
CA VAL A 78 5.75 1.31 -2.36
C VAL A 78 4.80 2.50 -2.21
N ALA A 79 3.62 2.29 -1.63
CA ALA A 79 2.65 3.34 -1.46
C ALA A 79 3.20 4.40 -0.49
N ALA A 80 3.73 3.98 0.67
CA ALA A 80 4.33 4.87 1.66
C ALA A 80 5.54 5.69 1.12
N THR A 81 6.32 5.08 0.22
CA THR A 81 7.52 5.72 -0.38
C THR A 81 7.18 6.63 -1.57
N GLY A 82 6.00 6.49 -2.18
CA GLY A 82 5.51 7.39 -3.23
C GLY A 82 5.88 6.98 -4.66
N HIS A 83 6.40 5.76 -4.88
CA HIS A 83 6.86 5.32 -6.20
C HIS A 83 5.69 4.85 -7.07
N ARG A 84 5.02 5.83 -7.71
CA ARG A 84 3.81 5.64 -8.52
C ARG A 84 3.95 4.60 -9.63
N GLU A 85 5.13 4.48 -10.25
CA GLU A 85 5.36 3.47 -11.30
C GLU A 85 5.14 2.05 -10.76
N ILE A 86 5.80 1.69 -9.66
CA ILE A 86 5.68 0.37 -9.05
C ILE A 86 4.28 0.16 -8.44
N VAL A 87 3.64 1.21 -7.93
CA VAL A 87 2.21 1.16 -7.54
C VAL A 87 1.37 0.71 -8.72
N ARG A 88 1.50 1.36 -9.88
CA ARG A 88 0.73 0.97 -11.08
C ARG A 88 1.07 -0.43 -11.55
N GLU A 89 2.33 -0.85 -11.47
CA GLU A 89 2.70 -2.24 -11.79
C GLU A 89 1.95 -3.24 -10.91
N LEU A 90 1.95 -3.03 -9.59
CA LEU A 90 1.24 -3.91 -8.66
C LEU A 90 -0.29 -3.90 -8.88
N LEU A 91 -0.88 -2.74 -9.17
CA LEU A 91 -2.33 -2.58 -9.35
C LEU A 91 -2.85 -3.02 -10.72
N SER A 92 -2.04 -2.89 -11.77
CA SER A 92 -2.42 -3.25 -13.15
C SER A 92 -2.44 -4.76 -13.39
N LEU A 93 -1.77 -5.52 -12.53
CA LEU A 93 -1.79 -6.98 -12.59
C LEU A 93 -3.11 -7.51 -12.04
N LYS A 94 -3.81 -8.31 -12.85
CA LYS A 94 -5.06 -8.98 -12.46
C LYS A 94 -4.77 -10.16 -11.54
N LEU A 95 -4.33 -9.89 -10.32
CA LEU A 95 -3.87 -10.90 -9.36
C LEU A 95 -5.01 -11.68 -8.68
N GLY A 96 -6.28 -11.48 -9.09
CA GLY A 96 -7.46 -12.10 -8.46
C GLY A 96 -7.81 -11.52 -7.08
N THR A 97 -6.80 -11.06 -6.35
CA THR A 97 -6.91 -10.40 -5.05
C THR A 97 -6.87 -8.89 -5.18
N ASN A 98 -7.69 -8.19 -4.39
CA ASN A 98 -7.66 -6.73 -4.33
C ASN A 98 -6.60 -6.26 -3.33
N LEU A 99 -5.38 -6.05 -3.82
CA LEU A 99 -4.23 -5.66 -2.99
C LEU A 99 -4.47 -4.37 -2.18
N CYS A 100 -5.34 -3.48 -2.64
CA CYS A 100 -5.68 -2.23 -1.95
C CYS A 100 -6.47 -2.45 -0.66
N LEU A 101 -7.09 -3.62 -0.49
CA LEU A 101 -7.91 -3.97 0.67
C LEU A 101 -7.16 -4.84 1.68
N LEU A 102 -5.98 -5.37 1.31
CA LEU A 102 -5.17 -6.15 2.23
C LEU A 102 -4.74 -5.30 3.42
N LYS A 103 -4.89 -5.86 4.61
CA LYS A 103 -4.53 -5.20 5.86
C LYS A 103 -3.14 -5.69 6.30
N GLY A 104 -2.22 -4.76 6.43
CA GLY A 104 -0.92 -4.98 7.02
C GLY A 104 -0.90 -4.67 8.51
N GLN A 105 0.23 -4.13 8.96
CA GLN A 105 0.46 -3.77 10.36
C GLN A 105 -0.64 -2.86 10.91
N PHE A 106 -1.08 -3.13 12.15
CA PHE A 106 -2.17 -2.42 12.84
C PHE A 106 -3.51 -2.41 12.10
N GLY A 107 -3.70 -3.33 11.14
CA GLY A 107 -4.93 -3.41 10.35
C GLY A 107 -5.07 -2.30 9.31
N LEU A 108 -3.98 -1.61 8.95
CA LEU A 108 -3.98 -0.56 7.93
C LEU A 108 -3.89 -1.20 6.55
N ASN A 109 -4.69 -0.71 5.62
CA ASN A 109 -4.49 -0.97 4.20
C ASN A 109 -3.50 0.05 3.58
N PRO A 110 -3.06 -0.12 2.32
CA PRO A 110 -2.14 0.81 1.67
C PRO A 110 -2.62 2.27 1.64
N LEU A 111 -3.94 2.52 1.51
CA LEU A 111 -4.50 3.87 1.49
C LEU A 111 -4.32 4.61 2.83
N HIS A 112 -4.46 3.91 3.95
CA HIS A 112 -4.17 4.48 5.28
C HIS A 112 -2.72 4.94 5.39
N HIS A 113 -1.75 4.12 4.92
CA HIS A 113 -0.33 4.48 4.98
C HIS A 113 0.01 5.71 4.14
N VAL A 114 -0.55 5.83 2.94
CA VAL A 114 -0.30 7.01 2.10
C VAL A 114 -0.99 8.26 2.63
N ALA A 115 -2.13 8.11 3.29
CA ALA A 115 -2.80 9.20 3.97
C ALA A 115 -1.97 9.73 5.16
N ILE A 116 -1.40 8.83 5.98
CA ILE A 116 -0.45 9.20 7.05
C ILE A 116 0.75 9.97 6.49
N ARG A 117 1.29 9.55 5.34
CA ARG A 117 2.48 10.11 4.72
C ARG A 117 2.21 11.28 3.76
N GLY A 118 0.95 11.65 3.53
CA GLY A 118 0.58 12.73 2.62
C GLY A 118 0.90 12.49 1.15
N ARG A 119 0.98 11.23 0.69
CA ARG A 119 1.38 10.90 -0.70
C ARG A 119 0.22 11.08 -1.68
N VAL A 120 -0.17 12.32 -1.94
CA VAL A 120 -1.33 12.71 -2.78
C VAL A 120 -1.36 11.98 -4.13
N GLY A 121 -0.23 11.93 -4.84
CA GLY A 121 -0.17 11.27 -6.15
C GLY A 121 -0.42 9.76 -6.09
N VAL A 122 -0.18 9.09 -4.96
CA VAL A 122 -0.50 7.67 -4.77
C VAL A 122 -1.93 7.49 -4.26
N ILE A 123 -2.44 8.41 -3.44
CA ILE A 123 -3.84 8.42 -3.00
C ILE A 123 -4.78 8.40 -4.22
N GLN A 124 -4.51 9.25 -5.22
CA GLN A 124 -5.30 9.30 -6.45
C GLN A 124 -5.25 7.98 -7.24
N GLU A 125 -4.06 7.38 -7.35
CA GLU A 125 -3.89 6.10 -8.05
C GLU A 125 -4.66 4.99 -7.32
N LEU A 126 -4.44 4.82 -6.01
CA LEU A 126 -5.14 3.81 -5.21
C LEU A 126 -6.66 3.98 -5.25
N ALA A 127 -7.17 5.20 -5.12
CA ALA A 127 -8.60 5.46 -5.18
C ALA A 127 -9.20 5.18 -6.56
N SER A 128 -8.45 5.43 -7.64
CA SER A 128 -8.90 5.12 -9.00
C SER A 128 -9.01 3.61 -9.27
N PHE A 129 -8.10 2.82 -8.70
CA PHE A 129 -8.11 1.36 -8.83
C PHE A 129 -9.05 0.66 -7.84
N CYS A 130 -9.21 1.22 -6.63
CA CYS A 130 -10.05 0.66 -5.59
C CYS A 130 -10.68 1.77 -4.73
N PRO A 131 -11.85 2.29 -5.16
CA PRO A 131 -12.60 3.28 -4.38
C PRO A 131 -12.95 2.79 -2.96
N ASP A 132 -13.26 1.49 -2.82
CA ASP A 132 -13.64 0.88 -1.55
C ASP A 132 -12.52 0.90 -0.49
N ALA A 133 -11.27 1.11 -0.88
CA ALA A 133 -10.16 1.22 0.06
C ALA A 133 -10.33 2.42 1.01
N ALA A 134 -11.04 3.47 0.60
CA ALA A 134 -11.33 4.66 1.42
C ALA A 134 -12.40 4.40 2.50
N LYS A 135 -13.25 3.39 2.30
CA LYS A 135 -14.31 2.96 3.25
C LYS A 135 -13.76 2.07 4.36
N GLN A 136 -12.57 1.53 4.18
CA GLN A 136 -11.96 0.67 5.18
C GLN A 136 -11.56 1.45 6.42
N VAL A 137 -11.68 0.79 7.58
CA VAL A 137 -11.26 1.30 8.87
C VAL A 137 -10.13 0.47 9.48
N THR A 138 -9.28 1.12 10.26
CA THR A 138 -8.24 0.47 11.07
C THR A 138 -8.88 -0.39 12.15
N THR A 139 -8.21 -1.50 12.51
CA THR A 139 -8.71 -2.41 13.55
C THR A 139 -8.57 -1.81 14.95
N ALA A 140 -7.50 -1.06 15.17
CA ALA A 140 -7.14 -0.57 16.50
C ALA A 140 -7.97 0.65 16.92
N GLN A 141 -8.33 1.57 16.02
CA GLN A 141 -9.04 2.80 16.35
C GLN A 141 -10.30 3.06 15.50
N GLY A 142 -10.64 2.18 14.55
CA GLY A 142 -11.82 2.40 13.69
C GLY A 142 -11.66 3.60 12.75
N GLU A 143 -10.42 3.96 12.43
CA GLU A 143 -10.12 5.18 11.67
C GLU A 143 -10.11 4.90 10.18
N THR A 144 -10.69 5.80 9.38
CA THR A 144 -10.49 5.80 7.93
C THR A 144 -9.19 6.49 7.53
N ALA A 145 -8.79 6.36 6.27
CA ALA A 145 -7.67 7.13 5.71
C ALA A 145 -7.82 8.65 5.92
N LEU A 146 -9.04 9.18 5.90
CA LEU A 146 -9.32 10.61 6.14
C LEU A 146 -9.01 11.02 7.58
N HIS A 147 -9.40 10.21 8.57
CA HIS A 147 -9.05 10.45 9.99
C HIS A 147 -7.53 10.53 10.16
N LEU A 148 -6.80 9.60 9.56
CA LEU A 148 -5.34 9.54 9.66
C LEU A 148 -4.67 10.72 8.96
N ALA A 149 -5.17 11.15 7.79
CA ALA A 149 -4.65 12.34 7.11
C ALA A 149 -4.81 13.60 7.99
N VAL A 150 -5.96 13.76 8.64
CA VAL A 150 -6.21 14.86 9.59
C VAL A 150 -5.28 14.76 10.80
N LYS A 151 -5.22 13.60 11.49
CA LYS A 151 -4.35 13.43 12.68
C LYS A 151 -2.86 13.65 12.38
N ASN A 152 -2.43 13.39 11.15
CA ASN A 152 -1.04 13.59 10.71
C ASN A 152 -0.79 14.92 9.98
N HIS A 153 -1.74 15.86 10.03
CA HIS A 153 -1.63 17.20 9.44
C HIS A 153 -1.35 17.21 7.92
N GLN A 154 -1.84 16.21 7.20
CA GLN A 154 -1.62 16.07 5.76
C GLN A 154 -2.69 16.81 4.96
N LEU A 155 -2.66 18.15 4.99
CA LEU A 155 -3.71 19.01 4.44
C LEU A 155 -4.07 18.69 2.98
N GLU A 156 -3.07 18.52 2.11
CA GLU A 156 -3.34 18.20 0.69
C GLU A 156 -3.92 16.80 0.50
N ALA A 157 -3.52 15.83 1.33
CA ALA A 157 -4.14 14.51 1.33
C ALA A 157 -5.59 14.58 1.80
N VAL A 158 -5.90 15.39 2.81
CA VAL A 158 -7.29 15.65 3.25
C VAL A 158 -8.11 16.24 2.11
N ARG A 159 -7.62 17.30 1.44
CA ARG A 159 -8.31 17.91 0.30
C ARG A 159 -8.61 16.90 -0.80
N VAL A 160 -7.61 16.09 -1.16
CA VAL A 160 -7.76 15.08 -2.21
C VAL A 160 -8.69 13.94 -1.77
N LEU A 161 -8.58 13.44 -0.54
CA LEU A 161 -9.47 12.40 -0.03
C LEU A 161 -10.92 12.88 0.03
N VAL A 162 -11.20 14.10 0.51
CA VAL A 162 -12.55 14.68 0.50
C VAL A 162 -13.08 14.79 -0.93
N LYS A 163 -12.27 15.30 -1.86
CA LYS A 163 -12.66 15.39 -3.28
C LYS A 163 -12.93 14.03 -3.92
N LEU A 164 -12.15 13.00 -3.57
CA LEU A 164 -12.30 11.64 -4.09
C LEU A 164 -13.50 10.93 -3.48
N CYS A 165 -13.82 11.20 -2.21
CA CYS A 165 -15.03 10.68 -1.57
C CYS A 165 -16.29 11.40 -2.09
N GLY A 166 -16.18 12.62 -2.61
CA GLY A 166 -17.30 13.37 -3.16
C GLY A 166 -18.39 13.62 -2.11
N GLU A 167 -19.66 13.51 -2.52
CA GLU A 167 -20.83 13.48 -1.63
C GLU A 167 -21.08 12.10 -1.01
N ASP A 168 -20.08 11.19 -0.96
CA ASP A 168 -20.22 9.94 -0.20
C ASP A 168 -20.24 10.28 1.31
N VAL A 169 -21.43 10.70 1.76
CA VAL A 169 -21.75 11.11 3.13
C VAL A 169 -21.39 10.00 4.11
N GLU A 170 -21.41 8.74 3.65
CA GLU A 170 -21.04 7.60 4.48
C GLU A 170 -19.59 7.74 4.95
N ILE A 171 -18.62 7.93 4.05
CA ILE A 171 -17.20 8.02 4.43
C ILE A 171 -16.93 9.21 5.35
N MET A 172 -17.58 10.35 5.09
CA MET A 172 -17.44 11.58 5.87
C MET A 172 -18.07 11.48 7.26
N SER A 173 -19.09 10.62 7.42
CA SER A 173 -19.82 10.41 8.68
C SER A 173 -19.31 9.22 9.50
N LEU A 174 -18.39 8.41 8.96
CA LEU A 174 -17.71 7.35 9.71
C LEU A 174 -17.02 7.95 10.94
N LYS A 175 -17.18 7.26 12.07
CA LYS A 175 -16.63 7.65 13.36
C LYS A 175 -15.53 6.70 13.80
N ASP A 176 -14.47 7.25 14.38
CA ASP A 176 -13.47 6.47 15.10
C ASP A 176 -14.05 5.89 16.40
N LYS A 177 -13.24 5.11 17.12
CA LYS A 177 -13.66 4.50 18.40
C LYS A 177 -14.01 5.50 19.50
N ASP A 178 -13.58 6.76 19.39
CA ASP A 178 -13.95 7.83 20.31
C ASP A 178 -15.28 8.50 19.89
N GLY A 179 -15.94 7.99 18.85
CA GLY A 179 -17.19 8.52 18.32
C GLY A 179 -17.02 9.79 17.48
N ARG A 180 -15.79 10.09 17.02
CA ARG A 180 -15.47 11.32 16.30
C ARG A 180 -15.30 11.07 14.81
N THR A 181 -15.86 11.95 13.99
CA THR A 181 -15.59 12.04 12.55
C THR A 181 -14.25 12.72 12.29
N ALA A 182 -13.71 12.55 11.09
CA ALA A 182 -12.49 13.24 10.69
C ALA A 182 -12.62 14.78 10.75
N LEU A 183 -13.82 15.32 10.45
CA LEU A 183 -14.10 16.76 10.54
C LEU A 183 -14.07 17.26 11.99
N GLU A 184 -14.69 16.53 12.92
CA GLU A 184 -14.66 16.86 14.36
C GLU A 184 -13.22 16.88 14.89
N ILE A 185 -12.37 15.96 14.44
CA ILE A 185 -10.93 15.95 14.78
C ILE A 185 -10.22 17.16 14.17
N ALA A 186 -10.52 17.53 12.92
CA ALA A 186 -9.93 18.70 12.28
C ALA A 186 -10.28 19.99 13.03
N ILE A 187 -11.52 20.13 13.49
CA ILE A 187 -11.99 21.26 14.31
C ILE A 187 -11.27 21.27 15.67
N ALA A 188 -11.24 20.13 16.37
CA ALA A 188 -10.59 20.01 17.68
C ALA A 188 -9.09 20.32 17.63
N THR A 189 -8.42 19.95 16.53
CA THR A 189 -7.00 20.20 16.30
C THR A 189 -6.70 21.56 15.64
N LYS A 190 -7.73 22.41 15.48
CA LYS A 190 -7.65 23.76 14.88
C LYS A 190 -7.12 23.77 13.44
N GLN A 191 -7.38 22.72 12.67
CA GLN A 191 -7.07 22.65 11.23
C GLN A 191 -8.13 23.38 10.39
N LEU A 192 -8.28 24.70 10.64
CA LEU A 192 -9.34 25.56 10.10
C LEU A 192 -9.38 25.68 8.57
N GLN A 193 -8.36 25.19 7.86
CA GLN A 193 -8.35 25.17 6.39
C GLN A 193 -9.18 24.03 5.79
N VAL A 194 -9.49 22.99 6.57
CA VAL A 194 -10.28 21.83 6.11
C VAL A 194 -11.79 22.12 6.15
N SER A 195 -12.24 23.03 7.02
CA SER A 195 -13.67 23.27 7.30
C SER A 195 -14.37 24.24 6.35
N ARG A 196 -13.69 24.79 5.33
CA ARG A 196 -14.24 25.83 4.42
C ARG A 196 -14.53 25.36 3.00
N SER A 197 -14.50 24.05 2.75
CA SER A 197 -14.79 23.46 1.43
C SER A 197 -16.03 22.58 1.49
N SER A 198 -17.17 23.20 1.81
CA SER A 198 -18.53 22.68 1.66
C SER A 198 -19.29 23.60 0.71
#